data_AF-A0A1J5H3A8-F1
#
_entry.id   AF-A0A1J5H3A8-F1
#
_cell.length_a   1.000
_cell.length_b   1.000
_cell.length_c   1.000
_cell.angle_alpha   90.00
_cell.angle_beta   90.00
_cell.angle_gamma   90.00
#
_symmetry.space_group_name_H-M   'P 1'
#
loop_
_entity.id
_entity.type
_entity.pdbx_description
1 polymer ?
#
loop_
_entity_poly.entity_id
_entity_poly.type
_entity_poly.pdbx_seq_one_letter_code
_entity_poly.pdbx_strand_id
1 'polypeptide(L)'
;MSSIERVSSSISKVENLHDATSSVSTITHQAQDVVDSIVFRRKSLLEKLFPDPRTKIIVEGEIGMLKSEFAFRRAALEKVRNGQIQSLSERINEYLEREKAGIRAERAAFLMEKRNSLQATMESEWNKFLIEMEAQFIKAETIKVKKLKDLKMQQLDRDSEGFAEFQAKLMKDFENIISASERI
;
A
#
# COMPACT_ATOMS: atom_id res chain seq x y z
N MET A 1 6.29 14.48 -16.94
CA MET A 1 7.04 13.90 -15.81
C MET A 1 6.41 12.59 -15.42
N SER A 2 7.14 11.50 -15.67
CA SER A 2 6.70 10.11 -15.40
C SER A 2 6.57 9.86 -13.89
N SER A 3 5.66 8.99 -13.46
CA SER A 3 5.53 8.57 -12.06
C SER A 3 6.85 8.06 -11.47
N ILE A 4 7.71 7.48 -12.31
CA ILE A 4 9.06 7.00 -11.94
C ILE A 4 10.01 8.14 -11.56
N GLU A 5 9.94 9.29 -12.25
CA GLU A 5 10.77 10.47 -11.92
C GLU A 5 10.35 11.11 -10.59
N ARG A 6 9.06 11.04 -10.24
CA ARG A 6 8.55 11.52 -8.94
C ARG A 6 8.96 10.60 -7.78
N VAL A 7 9.06 9.29 -8.03
CA VAL A 7 9.54 8.30 -7.06
C VAL A 7 11.04 8.47 -6.81
N SER A 8 11.85 8.54 -7.87
CA SER A 8 13.29 8.75 -7.76
C SER A 8 13.65 10.07 -7.05
N SER A 9 12.93 11.16 -7.35
CA SER A 9 13.12 12.45 -6.67
C SER A 9 12.59 12.48 -5.22
N SER A 10 11.64 11.61 -4.87
CA SER A 10 11.17 11.50 -3.48
C SER A 10 12.09 10.62 -2.65
N ILE A 11 12.57 9.49 -3.20
CA ILE A 11 13.55 8.60 -2.55
C ILE A 11 14.87 9.32 -2.30
N SER A 12 15.40 10.04 -3.29
CA SER A 12 16.63 10.84 -3.09
C SER A 12 16.46 11.92 -2.01
N LYS A 13 15.27 12.52 -1.87
CA LYS A 13 14.98 13.44 -0.74
C LYS A 13 14.94 12.69 0.60
N VAL A 14 14.43 11.46 0.63
CA VAL A 14 14.39 10.61 1.84
C VAL A 14 15.80 10.23 2.30
N GLU A 15 16.68 9.80 1.39
CA GLU A 15 18.06 9.45 1.70
C GLU A 15 18.83 10.65 2.28
N ASN A 16 18.72 11.81 1.65
CA ASN A 16 19.34 13.04 2.15
C ASN A 16 18.82 13.46 3.55
N LEU A 17 17.54 13.20 3.83
CA LEU A 17 16.93 13.45 5.14
C LEU A 17 17.40 12.45 6.20
N HIS A 18 17.61 11.19 5.83
CA HIS A 18 18.14 10.15 6.72
C HIS A 18 19.59 10.45 7.13
N ASP A 19 20.42 10.86 6.17
CA ASP A 19 21.81 11.27 6.40
C ASP A 19 21.91 12.53 7.27
N ALA A 20 21.04 13.51 7.03
CA ALA A 20 20.94 14.68 7.91
C ALA A 20 20.49 14.30 9.33
N THR A 21 19.58 13.33 9.45
CA THR A 21 19.02 12.89 10.74
C THR A 21 20.01 12.09 11.59
N SER A 22 20.82 11.23 10.96
CA SER A 22 21.90 10.48 11.63
C SER A 22 23.05 11.41 12.05
N SER A 23 23.35 12.40 11.22
CA SER A 23 24.33 13.45 11.50
C SER A 23 23.94 14.30 12.72
N VAL A 24 22.68 14.73 12.83
CA VAL A 24 22.19 15.51 13.99
C VAL A 24 22.30 14.72 15.30
N SER A 25 22.01 13.42 15.31
CA SER A 25 22.17 12.57 16.50
C SER A 25 23.63 12.44 16.94
N THR A 26 24.54 12.32 15.97
CA THR A 26 25.97 12.18 16.23
C THR A 26 26.56 13.50 16.75
N ILE A 27 26.19 14.62 16.12
CA ILE A 27 26.62 15.97 16.51
C ILE A 27 26.11 16.33 17.91
N THR A 28 24.85 16.02 18.22
CA THR A 28 24.28 16.31 19.55
C THR A 28 24.93 15.49 20.66
N HIS A 29 25.29 14.24 20.39
CA HIS A 29 26.03 13.40 21.35
C HIS A 29 27.46 13.91 21.57
N GLN A 30 28.19 14.18 20.48
CA GLN A 30 29.55 14.72 20.56
C GLN A 30 29.59 16.10 21.24
N ALA A 31 28.60 16.95 20.97
CA ALA A 31 28.51 18.26 21.63
C ALA A 31 28.22 18.13 23.13
N GLN A 32 27.41 17.15 23.54
CA GLN A 32 27.19 16.86 24.96
C GLN A 32 28.49 16.44 25.65
N ASP A 33 29.25 15.52 25.02
CA ASP A 33 30.53 15.03 25.56
C ASP A 33 31.56 16.17 25.71
N VAL A 34 31.61 17.09 24.74
CA VAL A 34 32.46 18.28 24.77
C VAL A 34 32.02 19.24 25.89
N VAL A 35 30.74 19.54 26.01
CA VAL A 35 30.18 20.39 27.06
C VAL A 35 30.48 19.82 28.45
N ASP A 36 30.26 18.52 28.64
CA ASP A 36 30.53 17.87 29.92
C ASP A 36 32.03 17.87 30.26
N SER A 37 32.90 17.68 29.26
CA SER A 37 34.36 17.78 29.46
C SER A 37 34.82 19.20 29.83
N ILE A 38 34.24 20.23 29.22
CA ILE A 38 34.56 21.64 29.49
C ILE A 38 34.06 22.04 30.87
N VAL A 39 32.85 21.61 31.24
CA VAL A 39 32.30 21.85 32.57
C VAL A 39 33.14 21.16 33.64
N PHE A 40 33.54 19.90 33.42
CA PHE A 40 34.38 19.16 34.35
C PHE A 40 35.76 19.82 34.55
N ARG A 41 36.43 20.20 33.44
CA ARG A 41 37.72 20.90 33.48
C ARG A 41 37.63 22.27 34.16
N ARG A 42 36.58 23.05 33.85
CA ARG A 42 36.36 24.35 34.51
C ARG A 42 36.15 24.16 36.01
N LYS A 43 35.27 23.25 36.44
CA LYS A 43 35.06 22.98 37.87
C LYS A 43 36.36 22.61 38.60
N SER A 44 37.16 21.71 38.04
CA SER A 44 38.43 21.27 38.64
C SER A 44 39.51 22.37 38.69
N LEU A 45 39.57 23.24 37.67
CA LEU A 45 40.51 24.38 37.65
C LEU A 45 40.08 25.51 38.60
N LEU A 46 38.77 25.76 38.69
CA LEU A 46 38.20 26.82 39.53
C LEU A 46 38.38 26.51 41.02
N GLU A 47 38.18 25.26 41.43
CA GLU A 47 38.43 24.81 42.81
C GLU A 47 39.90 24.97 43.24
N LYS A 48 40.83 25.02 42.28
CA LYS A 48 42.26 25.21 42.53
C LYS A 48 42.71 26.69 42.48
N LEU A 49 42.08 27.51 41.65
CA LEU A 49 42.50 28.90 41.39
C LEU A 49 41.74 29.96 42.21
N PHE A 50 40.49 29.69 42.59
CA PHE A 50 39.63 30.66 43.29
C PHE A 50 38.90 30.00 44.46
N PRO A 51 39.53 29.92 45.66
CA PRO A 51 38.93 29.32 46.85
C PRO A 51 37.85 30.20 47.51
N ASP A 52 37.64 31.43 47.02
CA ASP A 52 36.63 32.36 47.54
C ASP A 52 35.19 31.87 47.23
N PRO A 53 34.32 31.70 48.26
CA PRO A 53 32.97 31.16 48.09
C PRO A 53 32.08 31.97 47.15
N ARG A 54 32.23 33.30 47.08
CA ARG A 54 31.39 34.16 46.24
C ARG A 54 31.70 33.98 44.77
N THR A 55 32.98 33.86 44.43
CA THR A 55 33.45 33.60 43.07
C THR A 55 33.00 32.21 42.59
N LYS A 56 32.99 31.20 43.47
CA LYS A 56 32.49 29.85 43.15
C LYS A 56 31.00 29.85 42.77
N ILE A 57 30.16 30.60 43.50
CA ILE A 57 28.71 30.69 43.25
C ILE A 57 28.41 31.34 41.89
N ILE A 58 29.12 32.42 41.53
CA ILE A 58 28.90 33.13 40.26
C ILE A 58 29.22 32.19 39.08
N VAL A 59 30.33 31.47 39.14
CA VAL A 59 30.73 30.57 38.05
C VAL A 59 29.87 29.31 37.97
N GLU A 60 29.39 28.79 39.11
CA GLU A 60 28.38 27.72 39.12
C GLU A 60 27.07 28.17 38.45
N GLY A 61 26.67 29.43 38.64
CA GLY A 61 25.54 30.04 37.94
C GLY A 61 25.74 30.11 36.43
N GLU A 62 26.91 30.56 35.97
CA GLU A 62 27.26 30.60 34.54
C GLU A 62 27.27 29.21 33.90
N ILE A 63 27.84 28.21 34.59
CA ILE A 63 27.84 26.81 34.15
C ILE A 63 26.41 26.26 34.08
N GLY A 64 25.57 26.59 35.06
CA GLY A 64 24.16 26.21 35.09
C GLY A 64 23.39 26.79 33.91
N MET A 65 23.60 28.08 33.61
CA MET A 65 22.99 28.76 32.47
C MET A 65 23.40 28.10 31.15
N LEU A 66 24.70 27.84 30.95
CA LEU A 66 25.22 27.20 29.75
C LEU A 66 24.66 25.79 29.53
N LYS A 67 24.52 25.00 30.61
CA LYS A 67 23.89 23.68 30.56
C LYS A 67 22.41 23.76 30.20
N SER A 68 21.68 24.73 30.76
CA SER A 68 20.26 24.91 30.47
C SER A 68 20.01 25.31 29.01
N GLU A 69 20.84 26.21 28.46
CA GLU A 69 20.76 26.64 27.07
C GLU A 69 21.10 25.51 26.10
N PHE A 70 22.14 24.72 26.41
CA PHE A 70 22.49 23.54 25.64
C PHE A 70 21.38 22.49 25.65
N ALA A 71 20.81 22.18 26.82
CA ALA A 71 19.70 21.24 26.96
C ALA A 71 18.47 21.69 26.17
N PHE A 72 18.15 23.00 26.20
CA PHE A 72 17.06 23.57 25.41
C PHE A 72 17.29 23.39 23.90
N ARG A 73 18.49 23.74 23.40
CA ARG A 73 18.84 23.59 21.97
C ARG A 73 18.82 22.13 21.53
N ARG A 74 19.32 21.23 22.38
CA ARG A 74 19.27 19.77 22.14
C ARG A 74 17.82 19.28 22.03
N ALA A 75 16.97 19.65 22.97
CA ALA A 75 15.55 19.26 22.95
C ALA A 75 14.82 19.80 21.72
N ALA A 76 15.12 21.04 21.30
CA ALA A 76 14.57 21.62 20.08
C ALA A 76 15.01 20.85 18.82
N LEU A 77 16.29 20.49 18.72
CA LEU A 77 16.82 19.70 17.61
C LEU A 77 16.25 18.27 17.58
N GLU A 78 16.12 17.62 18.74
CA GLU A 78 15.48 16.30 18.85
C GLU A 78 14.00 16.36 18.44
N LYS A 79 13.29 17.45 18.78
CA LYS A 79 11.90 17.64 18.35
C LYS A 79 11.76 17.83 16.84
N VAL A 80 12.63 18.63 16.22
CA VAL A 80 12.66 18.79 14.76
C VAL A 80 12.95 17.46 14.07
N ARG A 81 13.93 16.72 14.57
CA ARG A 81 14.28 15.38 14.10
C ARG A 81 13.09 14.42 14.16
N ASN A 82 12.42 14.34 15.31
CA ASN A 82 11.27 13.45 15.48
C ASN A 82 10.11 13.83 14.55
N GLY A 83 9.87 15.12 14.34
CA GLY A 83 8.88 15.61 13.38
C GLY A 83 9.22 15.23 11.93
N GLN A 84 10.50 15.29 11.54
CA GLN A 84 10.95 14.86 10.22
C GLN A 84 10.78 13.35 10.01
N ILE A 85 11.13 12.53 11.01
CA ILE A 85 10.92 11.07 10.97
C ILE A 85 9.43 10.74 10.84
N GLN A 86 8.59 11.41 11.63
CA GLN A 86 7.15 11.19 11.60
C GLN A 86 6.55 11.56 10.22
N SER A 87 6.89 12.73 9.68
CA SER A 87 6.44 13.17 8.36
C SER A 87 6.86 12.18 7.25
N LEU A 88 8.08 11.64 7.35
CA LEU A 88 8.57 10.63 6.43
C LEU A 88 7.71 9.35 6.49
N SER A 89 7.42 8.88 7.69
CA SER A 89 6.61 7.67 7.91
C SER A 89 5.19 7.85 7.39
N GLU A 90 4.57 9.00 7.66
CA GLU A 90 3.21 9.32 7.18
C GLU A 90 3.17 9.33 5.64
N ARG A 91 4.17 9.95 5.01
CA ARG A 91 4.24 10.06 3.55
C ARG A 91 4.51 8.72 2.86
N ILE A 92 5.30 7.84 3.47
CA ILE A 92 5.51 6.46 2.98
C ILE A 92 4.20 5.66 3.09
N ASN A 93 3.50 5.78 4.22
CA ASN A 93 2.20 5.12 4.40
C ASN A 93 1.16 5.60 3.37
N GLU A 94 1.08 6.91 3.14
CA GLU A 94 0.17 7.48 2.13
C GLU A 94 0.49 6.96 0.73
N TYR A 95 1.79 6.88 0.38
CA TYR A 95 2.21 6.32 -0.91
C TYR A 95 1.83 4.84 -1.05
N LEU A 96 2.09 4.03 -0.02
CA LEU A 96 1.75 2.61 -0.01
C LEU A 96 0.24 2.38 -0.14
N GLU A 97 -0.57 3.16 0.57
CA GLU A 97 -2.03 3.09 0.46
C GLU A 97 -2.50 3.48 -0.96
N ARG A 98 -1.91 4.52 -1.54
CA ARG A 98 -2.24 4.95 -2.89
C ARG A 98 -1.85 3.93 -3.96
N GLU A 99 -0.68 3.31 -3.87
CA GLU A 99 -0.28 2.25 -4.81
C GLU A 99 -1.15 1.00 -4.66
N LYS A 100 -1.44 0.57 -3.43
CA LYS A 100 -2.38 -0.55 -3.20
C LYS A 100 -3.76 -0.26 -3.80
N ALA A 101 -4.26 0.96 -3.62
CA ALA A 101 -5.52 1.39 -4.23
C ALA A 101 -5.45 1.39 -5.77
N GLY A 102 -4.33 1.84 -6.35
CA GLY A 102 -4.08 1.79 -7.79
C GLY A 102 -4.09 0.36 -8.34
N ILE A 103 -3.34 -0.55 -7.71
CA ILE A 103 -3.29 -1.97 -8.09
C ILE A 103 -4.67 -2.62 -7.98
N ARG A 104 -5.43 -2.32 -6.91
CA ARG A 104 -6.82 -2.81 -6.74
C ARG A 104 -7.72 -2.31 -7.86
N ALA A 105 -7.62 -1.03 -8.23
CA ALA A 105 -8.41 -0.44 -9.31
C ALA A 105 -8.08 -1.06 -10.68
N GLU A 106 -6.79 -1.22 -10.99
CA GLU A 106 -6.35 -1.88 -12.22
C GLU A 106 -6.81 -3.34 -12.30
N ARG A 107 -6.70 -4.08 -11.20
CA ARG A 107 -7.18 -5.47 -11.11
C ARG A 107 -8.70 -5.55 -11.31
N ALA A 108 -9.47 -4.66 -10.69
CA ALA A 108 -10.92 -4.60 -10.86
C ALA A 108 -11.31 -4.28 -12.31
N ALA A 109 -10.62 -3.31 -12.94
CA ALA A 109 -10.83 -2.97 -14.34
C ALA A 109 -10.53 -4.17 -15.27
N PHE A 110 -9.41 -4.86 -15.04
CA PHE A 110 -9.04 -6.06 -15.79
C PHE A 110 -10.10 -7.18 -15.64
N LEU A 111 -10.55 -7.45 -14.41
CA LEU A 111 -11.55 -8.49 -14.15
C LEU A 111 -12.91 -8.13 -14.78
N MET A 112 -13.32 -6.87 -14.75
CA MET A 112 -14.52 -6.40 -15.45
C MET A 112 -14.40 -6.56 -16.97
N GLU A 113 -13.24 -6.23 -17.56
CA GLU A 113 -13.01 -6.43 -18.98
C GLU A 113 -13.12 -7.92 -19.36
N LYS A 114 -12.51 -8.81 -18.56
CA LYS A 114 -12.63 -10.26 -18.76
C LYS A 114 -14.05 -10.78 -18.56
N ARG A 115 -14.80 -10.22 -17.59
CA ARG A 115 -16.23 -10.53 -17.41
C ARG A 115 -17.02 -10.22 -18.68
N ASN A 116 -16.85 -9.01 -19.23
CA ASN A 116 -17.59 -8.57 -20.41
C ASN A 116 -17.22 -9.40 -21.63
N SER A 117 -15.94 -9.72 -21.81
CA SER A 117 -15.46 -10.59 -22.88
C SER A 117 -16.03 -12.02 -22.78
N LEU A 118 -16.08 -12.58 -21.56
CA LEU A 118 -16.68 -13.88 -21.33
C LEU A 118 -18.18 -13.86 -21.63
N GLN A 119 -18.91 -12.86 -21.14
CA GLN A 119 -20.35 -12.70 -21.40
C GLN A 119 -20.63 -12.62 -22.90
N ALA A 120 -19.91 -11.79 -23.64
CA ALA A 120 -20.08 -11.67 -25.09
C ALA A 120 -19.79 -13.00 -25.83
N THR A 121 -18.78 -13.74 -25.38
CA THR A 121 -18.47 -15.07 -25.94
C THR A 121 -19.59 -16.06 -25.65
N MET A 122 -20.12 -16.08 -24.42
CA MET A 122 -21.22 -16.95 -24.05
C MET A 122 -22.50 -16.63 -24.81
N GLU A 123 -22.84 -15.35 -24.99
CA GLU A 123 -23.98 -14.93 -25.80
C GLU A 123 -23.82 -15.37 -27.26
N SER A 124 -22.60 -15.28 -27.82
CA SER A 124 -22.32 -15.77 -29.17
C SER A 124 -22.51 -17.28 -29.28
N GLU A 125 -21.96 -18.07 -28.36
CA GLU A 125 -22.13 -19.53 -28.34
C GLU A 125 -23.59 -19.93 -28.07
N TRP A 126 -24.31 -19.18 -27.25
CA TRP A 126 -25.74 -19.36 -27.01
C TRP A 126 -26.56 -19.18 -28.28
N ASN A 127 -26.29 -18.11 -29.03
CA ASN A 127 -26.98 -17.88 -30.29
C ASN A 127 -26.67 -18.99 -31.32
N LYS A 128 -25.43 -19.46 -31.40
CA LYS A 128 -25.08 -20.61 -32.26
C LYS A 128 -25.81 -21.87 -31.84
N PHE A 129 -25.87 -22.15 -30.54
CA PHE A 129 -26.60 -23.28 -29.98
C PHE A 129 -28.09 -23.20 -30.33
N LEU A 130 -28.73 -22.05 -30.15
CA LEU A 130 -30.15 -21.87 -30.50
C LEU A 130 -30.42 -22.14 -31.98
N ILE A 131 -29.57 -21.63 -32.87
CA ILE A 131 -29.70 -21.87 -34.33
C ILE A 131 -29.57 -23.36 -34.65
N GLU A 132 -28.59 -24.05 -34.05
CA GLU A 132 -28.40 -25.49 -34.23
C GLU A 132 -29.61 -26.27 -33.68
N MET A 133 -30.09 -25.90 -32.49
CA MET A 133 -31.25 -26.52 -31.84
C MET A 133 -32.52 -26.36 -32.67
N GLU A 134 -32.80 -25.16 -33.17
CA GLU A 134 -33.94 -24.90 -34.04
C GLU A 134 -33.88 -25.78 -35.29
N ALA A 135 -32.71 -25.89 -35.92
CA ALA A 135 -32.51 -26.78 -37.07
C ALA A 135 -32.75 -28.26 -36.71
N GLN A 136 -32.37 -28.69 -35.50
CA GLN A 136 -32.63 -30.06 -35.03
C GLN A 136 -34.11 -30.30 -34.70
N PHE A 137 -34.82 -29.31 -34.15
CA PHE A 137 -36.27 -29.38 -33.93
C PHE A 137 -37.03 -29.51 -35.25
N ILE A 138 -36.70 -28.69 -36.25
CA ILE A 138 -37.28 -28.78 -37.60
C ILE A 138 -37.04 -30.18 -38.20
N LYS A 139 -35.81 -30.71 -38.09
CA LYS A 139 -35.50 -32.08 -38.53
C LYS A 139 -36.32 -33.12 -37.78
N ALA A 140 -36.47 -32.98 -36.46
CA ALA A 140 -37.26 -33.89 -35.64
C ALA A 140 -38.76 -33.89 -36.02
N GLU A 141 -39.30 -32.75 -36.48
CA GLU A 141 -40.68 -32.67 -36.95
C GLU A 141 -40.96 -33.50 -38.20
N THR A 142 -39.95 -33.69 -39.05
CA THR A 142 -40.06 -34.52 -40.27
C THR A 142 -40.09 -36.03 -39.99
N ILE A 143 -39.81 -36.46 -38.76
CA ILE A 143 -39.83 -37.87 -38.36
C ILE A 143 -41.28 -38.39 -38.37
N LYS A 144 -41.55 -39.35 -39.27
CA LYS A 144 -42.89 -39.94 -39.44
C LYS A 144 -43.33 -40.82 -38.27
N VAL A 145 -42.38 -41.46 -37.58
CA VAL A 145 -42.67 -42.37 -36.47
C VAL A 145 -42.83 -41.58 -35.19
N LYS A 146 -44.07 -41.47 -34.69
CA LYS A 146 -44.43 -40.68 -33.51
C LYS A 146 -43.54 -40.94 -32.29
N LYS A 147 -43.32 -42.22 -31.94
CA LYS A 147 -42.50 -42.59 -30.77
C LYS A 147 -41.04 -42.12 -30.89
N LEU A 148 -40.47 -42.13 -32.09
CA LEU A 148 -39.11 -41.63 -32.34
C LEU A 148 -39.07 -40.10 -32.32
N LYS A 149 -40.11 -39.43 -32.84
CA LYS A 149 -40.27 -37.98 -32.76
C LYS A 149 -40.34 -37.52 -31.30
N ASP A 150 -41.19 -38.15 -30.49
CA ASP A 150 -41.37 -37.81 -29.07
C ASP A 150 -40.08 -38.01 -28.27
N LEU A 151 -39.35 -39.11 -28.51
CA LEU A 151 -38.04 -39.37 -27.90
C LEU A 151 -37.00 -38.32 -28.29
N LYS A 152 -36.98 -37.91 -29.57
CA LYS A 152 -36.02 -36.91 -30.06
C LYS A 152 -36.33 -35.53 -29.52
N MET A 153 -37.61 -35.14 -29.44
CA MET A 153 -38.07 -33.89 -28.83
C MET A 153 -37.67 -33.82 -27.35
N GLN A 154 -37.94 -34.88 -26.56
CA GLN A 154 -37.50 -34.96 -25.16
C GLN A 154 -35.98 -34.93 -24.97
N GLN A 155 -35.21 -35.41 -25.96
CA GLN A 155 -33.76 -35.29 -25.92
C GLN A 155 -33.34 -33.83 -26.13
N LEU A 156 -33.90 -33.17 -27.15
CA LEU A 156 -33.61 -31.76 -27.45
C LEU A 156 -33.99 -30.83 -26.29
N ASP A 157 -35.14 -31.06 -25.63
CA ASP A 157 -35.54 -30.29 -24.45
C ASP A 157 -34.50 -30.43 -23.32
N ARG A 158 -34.05 -31.65 -23.04
CA ARG A 158 -33.00 -31.91 -22.03
C ARG A 158 -31.66 -31.29 -22.39
N ASP A 159 -31.28 -31.33 -23.65
CA ASP A 159 -30.02 -30.74 -24.13
C ASP A 159 -30.07 -29.21 -23.99
N SER A 160 -31.23 -28.58 -24.23
CA SER A 160 -31.47 -27.15 -24.00
C SER A 160 -31.38 -26.75 -22.53
N GLU A 161 -32.08 -27.49 -21.65
CA GLU A 161 -32.05 -27.27 -20.20
C GLU A 161 -30.62 -27.43 -19.64
N GLY A 162 -29.92 -28.50 -20.05
CA GLY A 162 -28.55 -28.76 -19.60
C GLY A 162 -27.56 -27.67 -20.03
N PHE A 163 -27.74 -27.10 -21.22
CA PHE A 163 -26.89 -26.00 -21.69
C PHE A 163 -27.16 -24.70 -20.91
N ALA A 164 -28.43 -24.39 -20.60
CA ALA A 164 -28.79 -23.26 -19.76
C ALA A 164 -28.21 -23.37 -18.34
N GLU A 165 -28.29 -24.56 -17.73
CA GLU A 165 -27.72 -24.84 -16.42
C GLU A 165 -26.19 -24.68 -16.42
N PHE A 166 -25.53 -25.19 -17.46
CA PHE A 166 -24.08 -25.04 -17.64
C PHE A 166 -23.67 -23.57 -17.73
N GLN A 167 -24.39 -22.76 -18.51
CA GLN A 167 -24.14 -21.32 -18.62
C GLN A 167 -24.31 -20.62 -17.26
N ALA A 168 -25.40 -20.90 -16.54
CA ALA A 168 -25.64 -20.32 -15.23
C ALA A 168 -24.54 -20.67 -14.23
N LYS A 169 -24.07 -21.93 -14.25
CA LYS A 169 -22.96 -22.39 -13.41
C LYS A 169 -21.66 -21.68 -13.75
N LEU A 170 -21.33 -21.54 -15.03
CA LEU A 170 -20.08 -20.92 -15.47
C LEU A 170 -20.02 -19.43 -15.09
N MET A 171 -21.14 -18.71 -15.21
CA MET A 171 -21.26 -17.32 -14.74
C MET A 171 -21.08 -17.22 -13.23
N LYS A 172 -21.71 -18.11 -12.47
CA LYS A 172 -21.58 -18.17 -11.01
C LYS A 172 -20.15 -18.47 -10.57
N ASP A 173 -19.47 -19.40 -11.21
CA ASP A 173 -18.07 -19.73 -10.92
C ASP A 173 -17.15 -18.54 -11.20
N PHE A 174 -17.42 -17.78 -12.28
CA PHE A 174 -16.68 -16.56 -12.57
C PHE A 174 -16.93 -15.44 -11.54
N GLU A 175 -18.18 -15.23 -11.10
CA GLU A 175 -18.51 -14.29 -10.03
C GLU A 175 -17.84 -14.65 -8.70
N ASN A 176 -17.74 -15.95 -8.40
CA ASN A 176 -17.02 -16.43 -7.21
C ASN A 176 -15.52 -16.12 -7.30
N ILE A 177 -14.90 -16.26 -8.48
CA ILE A 177 -13.50 -15.91 -8.71
C ILE A 177 -13.28 -14.41 -8.49
N ILE A 178 -14.15 -13.55 -9.03
CA ILE A 178 -14.08 -12.10 -8.82
C ILE A 178 -14.22 -11.79 -7.33
N SER A 179 -15.25 -12.32 -6.67
CA SER A 179 -15.51 -12.07 -5.24
C SER A 179 -14.38 -12.53 -4.33
N ALA A 180 -13.72 -13.66 -4.66
CA ALA A 180 -12.55 -14.14 -3.93
C ALA A 180 -11.33 -13.22 -4.14
N SER A 181 -11.18 -12.67 -5.35
CA SER A 181 -10.08 -11.78 -5.71
C SER A 181 -10.15 -10.40 -5.05
N GLU A 182 -11.35 -9.94 -4.68
CA GLU A 182 -11.58 -8.67 -3.96
C GLU A 182 -11.27 -8.75 -2.45
N ARG A 183 -11.17 -9.96 -1.89
CA ARG A 183 -10.87 -10.19 -0.45
C ARG A 183 -9.36 -10.24 -0.13
N ILE A 184 -8.50 -10.18 -1.15
CA ILE A 184 -7.02 -10.23 -1.05
C ILE A 184 -6.48 -8.85 -1.43
#